data_AF-A0ABD5ZZK6-F1
#
_entry.id   AF-A0ABD5ZZK6-F1
#
_cell.length_a   1.000
_cell.length_b   1.000
_cell.length_c   1.000
_cell.angle_alpha   90.00
_cell.angle_beta   90.00
_cell.angle_gamma   90.00
#
_symmetry.space_group_name_H-M   'P 1'
#
loop_
_entity.id
_entity.type
_entity.pdbx_description
1 polymer ?
#
loop_
_entity_poly.entity_id
_entity_poly.type
_entity_poly.pdbx_seq_one_letter_code
_entity_poly.pdbx_strand_id
1 'polypeptide(L)'
;MRTLREVNRRLIDAIEEPPDTGEEPRLDRLAATLWDRERNGDTLDPGSLCRLRHALRDIAETTHEDRARHLERARDLLAEYAAERPNDRHT
;
A
#
# COMPACT_ATOMS: atom_id res chain seq x y z
N MET A 1 -5.12 -15.81 -3.56
CA MET A 1 -5.29 -14.35 -3.70
C MET A 1 -4.97 -13.71 -2.36
N ARG A 2 -3.71 -13.31 -2.14
CA ARG A 2 -3.22 -12.90 -0.81
C ARG A 2 -2.55 -11.52 -0.78
N THR A 3 -2.66 -10.72 -1.84
CA THR A 3 -1.77 -9.56 -1.99
C THR A 3 -2.26 -8.27 -1.29
N LEU A 4 -3.53 -7.86 -1.40
CA LEU A 4 -4.02 -6.61 -0.75
C LEU A 4 -3.98 -6.64 0.78
N ARG A 5 -4.30 -7.81 1.36
CA ARG A 5 -4.24 -8.01 2.81
C ARG A 5 -2.81 -7.94 3.33
N GLU A 6 -1.84 -8.46 2.58
CA GLU A 6 -0.42 -8.34 2.94
C GLU A 6 0.08 -6.91 2.79
N VAL A 7 -0.33 -6.18 1.75
CA VAL A 7 -0.05 -4.73 1.63
C VAL A 7 -0.60 -3.98 2.84
N ASN A 8 -1.87 -4.21 3.19
CA ASN A 8 -2.51 -3.58 4.35
C ASN A 8 -1.74 -3.86 5.66
N ARG A 9 -1.32 -5.11 5.88
CA ARG A 9 -0.51 -5.47 7.06
C ARG A 9 0.81 -4.69 7.10
N ARG A 10 1.50 -4.53 5.96
CA ARG A 10 2.75 -3.74 5.91
C ARG A 10 2.54 -2.27 6.22
N LEU A 11 1.38 -1.70 5.90
CA LEU A 11 1.04 -0.34 6.29
C LEU A 11 0.82 -0.23 7.79
N ILE A 12 0.17 -1.23 8.40
CA ILE A 12 -0.01 -1.28 9.86
C ILE A 12 1.36 -1.40 10.55
N ASP A 13 2.22 -2.32 10.11
CA ASP A 13 3.58 -2.44 10.64
C ASP A 13 4.34 -1.10 10.52
N ALA A 14 4.19 -0.39 9.40
CA ALA A 14 4.81 0.92 9.19
C ALA A 14 4.26 2.02 10.13
N ILE A 15 2.98 1.96 10.51
CA ILE A 15 2.38 2.90 11.47
C ILE A 15 2.94 2.65 12.88
N GLU A 16 3.09 1.38 13.26
CA GLU A 16 3.57 0.97 14.58
C GLU A 16 5.09 1.15 14.76
N GLU A 17 5.84 1.30 13.67
CA GLU A 17 7.30 1.44 13.68
C GLU A 17 7.75 2.84 14.16
N PRO A 18 8.40 3.01 15.32
CA PRO A 18 8.96 4.30 15.73
C PRO A 18 10.17 4.73 14.88
N PRO A 19 10.54 6.03 14.87
CA PRO A 19 9.88 7.16 15.55
C PRO A 19 8.64 7.66 14.80
N ASP A 20 7.74 8.35 15.49
CA ASP A 20 6.66 9.12 14.83
C ASP A 20 7.27 10.12 13.84
N THR A 21 6.75 10.12 12.62
CA THR A 21 7.14 11.05 11.55
C THR A 21 6.01 11.99 11.17
N GLY A 22 4.80 11.77 11.71
CA GLY A 22 3.60 12.50 11.33
C GLY A 22 2.95 11.99 10.03
N GLU A 23 3.50 10.97 9.40
CA GLU A 23 2.93 10.30 8.22
C GLU A 23 2.00 9.14 8.61
N GLU A 24 2.01 8.74 9.88
CA GLU A 24 1.14 7.71 10.47
C GLU A 24 -0.35 7.91 10.13
N PRO A 25 -0.95 9.12 10.22
CA PRO A 25 -2.36 9.34 9.84
C PRO A 25 -2.63 9.14 8.33
N ARG A 26 -1.63 9.41 7.49
CA ARG A 26 -1.72 9.18 6.04
C ARG A 26 -1.66 7.68 5.74
N LEU A 27 -0.74 6.96 6.37
CA LEU A 27 -0.63 5.51 6.27
C LEU A 27 -1.90 4.81 6.78
N ASP A 28 -2.46 5.25 7.89
CA ASP A 28 -3.72 4.72 8.45
C ASP A 28 -4.88 4.86 7.46
N ARG A 29 -5.05 6.05 6.86
CA ARG A 29 -6.07 6.27 5.84
C ARG A 29 -5.89 5.36 4.61
N LEU A 30 -4.65 5.15 4.16
CA LEU A 30 -4.34 4.24 3.07
C LEU A 30 -4.67 2.78 3.45
N ALA A 31 -4.32 2.36 4.66
CA ALA A 31 -4.64 1.05 5.19
C ALA A 31 -6.16 0.83 5.26
N ALA A 32 -6.91 1.77 5.84
CA ALA A 32 -8.38 1.71 5.92
C ALA A 32 -9.03 1.59 4.54
N THR A 33 -8.55 2.35 3.56
CA THR A 33 -9.04 2.28 2.17
C THR A 33 -8.79 0.91 1.54
N LEU A 34 -7.61 0.33 1.77
CA LEU A 34 -7.29 -1.01 1.27
C LEU A 34 -8.12 -2.10 1.94
N TRP A 35 -8.35 -1.98 3.25
CA TRP A 35 -9.17 -2.92 4.00
C TRP A 35 -10.63 -2.92 3.53
N ASP A 36 -11.21 -1.73 3.33
CA ASP A 36 -12.57 -1.60 2.80
C ASP A 36 -12.71 -2.27 1.42
N ARG A 37 -11.76 -2.00 0.52
CA ARG A 37 -11.76 -2.61 -0.82
C ARG A 37 -11.61 -4.13 -0.76
N GLU A 38 -10.68 -4.65 0.04
CA GLU A 38 -10.50 -6.09 0.22
C GLU A 38 -11.79 -6.75 0.75
N ARG A 39 -12.41 -6.15 1.77
CA ARG A 39 -13.64 -6.63 2.37
C ARG A 39 -14.81 -6.65 1.37
N ASN A 40 -14.90 -5.64 0.51
CA ASN A 40 -15.94 -5.55 -0.52
C ASN A 40 -15.62 -6.41 -1.76
N GLY A 41 -14.47 -7.07 -1.81
CA GLY A 41 -14.00 -7.83 -2.97
C GLY A 41 -13.62 -6.94 -4.16
N ASP A 42 -13.46 -5.64 -3.93
CA ASP A 42 -13.16 -4.65 -4.94
C ASP A 42 -11.68 -4.71 -5.34
N THR A 43 -11.40 -4.42 -6.61
CA THR A 43 -10.05 -4.50 -7.16
C THR A 43 -9.46 -3.10 -7.32
N LEU A 44 -8.16 -2.97 -7.16
CA LEU A 44 -7.53 -1.68 -7.43
C LEU A 44 -7.41 -1.47 -8.94
N ASP A 45 -8.07 -0.42 -9.45
CA ASP A 45 -7.86 0.03 -10.81
C ASP A 45 -6.40 0.50 -11.02
N PRO A 46 -5.87 0.51 -12.26
CA PRO A 46 -4.50 0.91 -12.55
C PRO A 46 -4.13 2.32 -12.05
N GLY A 47 -5.08 3.25 -12.06
CA GLY A 47 -4.91 4.60 -11.54
C GLY A 47 -4.79 4.61 -10.01
N SER A 48 -5.65 3.88 -9.30
CA SER A 48 -5.53 3.67 -7.85
C SER A 48 -4.21 3.01 -7.46
N LEU A 49 -3.75 2.00 -8.21
CA LEU A 49 -2.45 1.36 -7.99
C LEU A 49 -1.29 2.35 -8.16
N CYS A 50 -1.34 3.16 -9.23
CA CYS A 50 -0.30 4.16 -9.49
C CYS A 50 -0.23 5.21 -8.37
N ARG A 51 -1.37 5.77 -7.96
CA ARG A 51 -1.43 6.75 -6.85
C ARG A 51 -0.93 6.16 -5.54
N LEU A 52 -1.33 4.93 -5.22
CA LEU A 52 -0.90 4.26 -3.99
C LEU A 52 0.61 4.00 -4.00
N ARG A 53 1.17 3.49 -5.10
CA ARG A 53 2.62 3.29 -5.24
C ARG A 53 3.41 4.60 -5.13
N HIS A 54 2.86 5.69 -5.65
CA HIS A 54 3.47 7.01 -5.53
C HIS A 54 3.42 7.54 -4.10
N ALA A 55 2.26 7.43 -3.42
CA ALA A 55 2.11 7.84 -2.03
C ALA A 55 3.07 7.08 -1.11
N LEU A 56 3.19 5.75 -1.26
CA LEU A 56 4.13 4.96 -0.45
C LEU A 56 5.59 5.31 -0.72
N ARG A 57 5.91 5.71 -1.95
CA ARG A 57 7.26 6.18 -2.29
C ARG A 57 7.56 7.51 -1.61
N ASP A 58 6.65 8.47 -1.72
CA ASP A 58 6.79 9.82 -1.13
C ASP A 58 6.98 9.75 0.39
N ILE A 59 6.17 8.91 1.06
CA ILE A 59 6.32 8.64 2.48
C ILE A 59 7.67 7.96 2.77
N ALA A 60 8.07 6.94 2.01
CA ALA A 60 9.35 6.27 2.24
C ALA A 60 10.56 7.23 2.09
N GLU A 61 10.50 8.20 1.16
CA GLU A 61 11.54 9.22 0.95
C GLU A 61 11.65 10.22 2.12
N THR A 62 10.63 10.32 2.98
CA THR A 62 10.55 11.30 4.08
C THR A 62 10.57 10.67 5.48
N THR A 63 10.58 9.33 5.57
CA THR A 63 10.57 8.59 6.86
C THR A 63 11.93 7.96 7.20
N HIS A 64 12.05 7.45 8.43
CA HIS A 64 13.20 6.65 8.87
C HIS A 64 13.35 5.34 8.09
N GLU A 65 14.59 4.84 7.98
CA GLU A 65 14.97 3.67 7.17
C GLU A 65 14.13 2.41 7.45
N ASP A 66 13.82 2.09 8.72
CA ASP A 66 13.02 0.91 9.03
C ASP A 66 11.57 1.03 8.55
N ARG A 67 10.91 2.18 8.78
CA ARG A 67 9.59 2.47 8.20
C ARG A 67 9.65 2.44 6.67
N ALA A 68 10.68 3.04 6.07
CA ALA A 68 10.87 3.05 4.63
C ALA A 68 10.97 1.62 4.05
N ARG A 69 11.61 0.67 4.76
CA ARG A 69 11.67 -0.75 4.36
C ARG A 69 10.30 -1.42 4.36
N HIS A 70 9.44 -1.12 5.34
CA HIS A 70 8.06 -1.62 5.34
C HIS A 70 7.27 -1.10 4.13
N LEU A 71 7.45 0.18 3.79
CA LEU A 71 6.79 0.82 2.64
C LEU A 71 7.33 0.33 1.30
N GLU A 72 8.64 0.09 1.18
CA GLU A 72 9.24 -0.55 0.00
C GLU A 72 8.64 -1.93 -0.22
N ARG A 73 8.56 -2.75 0.85
CA ARG A 73 7.96 -4.08 0.75
C ARG A 73 6.49 -4.02 0.35
N ALA A 74 5.74 -3.04 0.84
CA ALA A 74 4.35 -2.80 0.43
C ALA A 74 4.25 -2.44 -1.07
N ARG A 75 5.22 -1.69 -1.60
CA ARG A 75 5.29 -1.33 -3.04
C ARG A 75 5.61 -2.52 -3.92
N ASP A 76 6.50 -3.42 -3.51
CA ASP A 76 6.77 -4.68 -4.22
C ASP A 76 5.51 -5.54 -4.31
N LEU A 77 4.82 -5.74 -3.18
CA LEU A 77 3.57 -6.50 -3.14
C LEU A 77 2.49 -5.90 -4.05
N LEU A 78 2.43 -4.57 -4.18
CA LEU A 78 1.54 -3.90 -5.13
C LEU A 78 1.95 -4.12 -6.58
N ALA A 79 3.25 -4.22 -6.88
CA ALA A 79 3.74 -4.55 -8.22
C ALA A 79 3.43 -6.00 -8.58
N GLU A 80 3.60 -6.93 -7.63
CA GLU A 80 3.21 -8.33 -7.78
C GLU A 80 1.69 -8.45 -8.02
N TYR A 81 0.87 -7.77 -7.19
CA TYR A 81 -0.59 -7.72 -7.37
C TYR A 81 -0.99 -7.24 -8.78
N ALA A 82 -0.34 -6.18 -9.28
CA ALA A 82 -0.60 -5.65 -10.60
C ALA A 82 -0.18 -6.63 -11.72
N ALA A 83 0.94 -7.34 -11.53
CA ALA A 83 1.43 -8.34 -12.48
C ALA A 83 0.56 -9.60 -12.53
N GLU A 84 -0.02 -10.01 -11.39
CA GLU A 84 -0.98 -11.12 -11.31
C GLU A 84 -2.34 -10.78 -11.96
N ARG A 85 -2.63 -9.49 -12.18
CA ARG A 85 -3.87 -9.00 -12.79
C ARG A 85 -3.62 -8.11 -14.01
N PRO A 86 -2.94 -8.62 -15.07
CA PRO A 86 -2.44 -7.78 -16.16
C PRO A 86 -3.53 -7.20 -17.08
N ASN A 87 -4.81 -7.54 -16.89
CA ASN A 87 -5.91 -7.00 -17.70
C ASN A 87 -7.26 -7.19 -17.00
N ASP A 88 -7.80 -6.12 -16.41
CA ASP A 88 -9.23 -5.82 -16.54
C ASP A 88 -9.36 -4.67 -17.55
N ARG A 89 -8.88 -4.93 -18.77
CA ARG A 89 -9.24 -4.12 -19.94
C ARG A 89 -10.59 -4.63 -20.41
N HIS A 90 -11.66 -4.15 -19.78
CA HIS A 90 -12.96 -4.15 -20.41
C HIS A 90 -12.93 -3.10 -21.52
N THR A 91 -12.90 -3.57 -22.76
CA THR A 91 -13.47 -2.87 -23.92
C THR A 91 -14.60 -3.74 -24.43
#